data_AF-A0A438I7C8-F1
#
_entry.id   AF-A0A438I7C8-F1
#
_cell.length_a   1.000
_cell.length_b   1.000
_cell.length_c   1.000
_cell.angle_alpha   90.00
_cell.angle_beta   90.00
_cell.angle_gamma   90.00
#
_symmetry.space_group_name_H-M   'P 1'
#
loop_
_entity.id
_entity.type
_entity.pdbx_description
1 polymer ?
#
loop_
_entity_poly.entity_id
_entity_poly.type
_entity_poly.pdbx_seq_one_letter_code
_entity_poly.pdbx_strand_id
1 'polypeptide(L)'
;MVQNDKREEVSTCLTSGWRVCIDYRKLNVVTRKDHFPLPFIDQVLERVSGHPFYYFLDGYSGYFQIEIAVADQEKTTFTCPFETYAYRRMTFGLCNASTTFQRCMLSIFSDMVERIMEAFMDDITVYGSAFDECLVNLEVVLNRCIEKDLVLNWEK
;
A
#
# COMPACT_ATOMS: atom_id res chain seq x y z
N MET A 1 1.74 -14.99 25.53
CA MET A 1 0.94 -16.16 25.99
C MET A 1 -0.11 -15.62 26.93
N VAL A 2 -1.38 -15.88 26.64
CA VAL A 2 -2.51 -15.43 27.48
C VAL A 2 -3.28 -16.68 27.88
N GLN A 3 -3.59 -16.84 29.16
CA GLN A 3 -4.39 -17.98 29.63
C GLN A 3 -5.87 -17.75 29.27
N ASN A 4 -6.50 -18.75 28.67
CA ASN A 4 -7.96 -18.76 28.51
C ASN A 4 -8.66 -19.08 29.85
N ASP A 5 -9.99 -18.98 29.90
CA ASP A 5 -10.81 -19.29 31.10
C ASP A 5 -10.70 -20.75 31.59
N LYS A 6 -10.08 -21.63 30.81
CA LYS A 6 -9.80 -23.04 31.14
C LYS A 6 -8.34 -23.26 31.60
N ARG A 7 -7.56 -22.19 31.83
CA ARG A 7 -6.15 -22.21 32.28
C ARG A 7 -5.19 -22.90 31.30
N GLU A 8 -5.54 -22.98 30.02
CA GLU A 8 -4.64 -23.46 28.97
C GLU A 8 -3.73 -22.31 28.52
N GLU A 9 -2.42 -22.56 28.42
CA GLU A 9 -1.47 -21.60 27.84
C GLU A 9 -1.66 -21.56 26.32
N VAL A 10 -2.44 -20.59 25.84
CA VAL A 10 -2.60 -20.37 24.41
C VAL A 10 -1.46 -19.47 23.93
N SER A 11 -0.68 -19.97 22.98
CA SER A 11 0.29 -19.14 22.25
C SER A 11 -0.48 -18.05 21.52
N THR A 12 -0.17 -16.79 21.77
CA THR A 12 -0.66 -15.63 21.00
C THR A 12 0.01 -15.54 19.63
N CYS A 13 0.34 -16.68 19.02
CA CYS A 13 0.74 -16.72 17.63
C CYS A 13 -0.50 -16.33 16.83
N LEU A 14 -0.49 -15.11 16.28
CA LEU A 14 -1.39 -14.71 15.19
C LEU A 14 -1.47 -15.90 14.24
N THR A 15 -2.68 -16.40 14.00
CA THR A 15 -2.93 -17.55 13.13
C THR A 15 -2.13 -17.37 11.86
N SER A 16 -1.05 -18.13 11.69
CA SER A 16 -0.17 -18.05 10.54
C SER A 16 -0.91 -18.65 9.35
N GLY A 17 -1.77 -17.82 8.74
CA GLY A 17 -2.52 -18.17 7.55
C GLY A 17 -1.59 -18.36 6.36
N TRP A 18 -1.89 -19.36 5.54
CA TRP A 18 -1.22 -19.54 4.26
C TRP A 18 -1.57 -18.37 3.33
N ARG A 19 -0.55 -17.74 2.73
CA ARG A 19 -0.71 -16.72 1.71
C ARG A 19 -0.30 -17.29 0.36
N VAL A 20 -1.11 -17.02 -0.67
CA VAL A 20 -0.78 -17.40 -2.05
C VAL A 20 0.31 -16.46 -2.56
N CYS A 21 1.45 -17.02 -2.94
CA CYS A 21 2.56 -16.27 -3.54
C CYS A 21 2.86 -16.87 -4.92
N ILE A 22 2.67 -16.09 -5.97
CA ILE A 22 2.97 -16.51 -7.34
C ILE A 22 4.43 -16.16 -7.68
N ASP A 23 5.15 -17.11 -8.25
CA ASP A 23 6.55 -16.93 -8.65
C ASP A 23 6.66 -16.22 -10.00
N TYR A 24 6.71 -14.89 -9.99
CA TYR A 24 6.90 -14.06 -11.18
C TYR A 24 8.38 -13.83 -11.55
N ARG A 25 9.35 -14.57 -10.98
CA ARG A 25 10.79 -14.31 -11.25
C ARG A 25 11.13 -14.32 -12.75
N LYS A 26 10.61 -15.29 -13.52
CA LYS A 26 10.85 -15.37 -14.97
C LYS A 26 10.19 -14.22 -15.72
N LEU A 27 8.97 -13.86 -15.33
CA LEU A 27 8.24 -12.73 -15.92
C LEU A 27 8.95 -11.40 -15.66
N ASN A 28 9.45 -11.20 -14.45
CA ASN A 28 10.16 -9.98 -14.06
C ASN A 28 11.49 -9.78 -14.80
N VAL A 29 12.13 -10.85 -15.29
CA VAL A 29 13.36 -10.75 -16.09
C VAL A 29 13.09 -10.22 -17.49
N VAL A 30 11.98 -10.63 -18.10
CA VAL A 30 11.60 -10.20 -19.46
C VAL A 30 10.81 -8.90 -19.48
N THR A 31 10.30 -8.48 -18.32
CA THR A 31 9.52 -7.25 -18.18
C THR A 31 10.45 -6.05 -18.16
N ARG A 32 10.14 -5.03 -18.98
CA ARG A 32 10.86 -3.75 -18.94
C ARG A 32 10.63 -3.10 -17.58
N LYS A 33 11.71 -2.83 -16.86
CA LYS A 33 11.67 -2.15 -15.56
C LYS A 33 11.27 -0.69 -15.75
N ASP A 34 10.32 -0.24 -14.95
CA ASP A 34 9.91 1.16 -14.90
C ASP A 34 10.88 1.93 -13.97
N HIS A 35 11.57 2.93 -14.51
CA HIS A 35 12.54 3.73 -13.77
C HIS A 35 11.90 4.99 -13.17
N PHE A 36 10.74 4.82 -12.56
CA PHE A 36 10.09 5.92 -11.84
C PHE A 36 10.89 6.26 -10.57
N PRO A 37 11.18 7.55 -10.29
CA PRO A 37 11.90 7.92 -9.09
C PRO A 37 11.01 7.65 -7.86
N LEU A 38 11.42 6.67 -7.05
CA LEU A 38 10.85 6.50 -5.73
C LEU A 38 11.51 7.55 -4.81
N PRO A 39 10.73 8.23 -3.95
CA PRO A 39 11.31 9.14 -2.98
C PRO A 39 12.22 8.38 -2.02
N PHE A 40 13.31 9.01 -1.60
CA PHE A 40 14.22 8.40 -0.62
C PHE A 40 13.55 8.39 0.75
N ILE A 41 13.59 7.24 1.43
CA ILE A 41 12.95 7.10 2.73
C ILE A 41 13.47 8.11 3.75
N ASP A 42 14.77 8.42 3.72
CA ASP A 42 15.38 9.41 4.61
C ASP A 42 14.79 10.82 4.39
N GLN A 43 14.47 11.19 3.14
CA GLN A 43 13.86 12.48 2.82
C GLN A 43 12.40 12.55 3.30
N VAL A 44 11.66 11.46 3.13
CA VAL A 44 10.28 11.34 3.64
C VAL A 44 10.29 11.47 5.17
N LEU A 45 11.19 10.74 5.84
CA LEU A 45 11.33 10.77 7.30
C LEU A 45 11.75 12.14 7.82
N GLU A 46 12.69 12.82 7.16
CA GLU A 46 13.13 14.16 7.55
C GLU A 46 11.96 15.15 7.52
N ARG A 47 11.15 15.13 6.46
CA ARG A 47 9.96 15.99 6.33
C ARG A 47 8.90 15.70 7.38
N VAL A 48 8.63 14.43 7.66
CA VAL A 48 7.68 14.01 8.71
C VAL A 48 8.20 14.42 10.09
N SER A 49 9.50 14.25 10.35
CA SER A 49 10.12 14.58 11.64
C SER A 49 10.12 16.09 11.97
N GLY A 50 9.96 16.94 10.95
CA GLY A 50 9.83 18.38 11.11
C GLY A 50 8.50 18.82 11.75
N HIS A 51 7.55 17.91 11.91
CA HIS A 51 6.21 18.21 12.40
C HIS A 51 5.92 17.55 13.76
N PRO A 52 5.33 18.30 14.72
CA PRO A 52 5.04 17.77 16.04
C PRO A 52 3.84 16.79 16.07
N PHE A 53 2.92 16.87 15.11
CA PHE A 53 1.74 16.01 15.01
C PHE A 53 1.67 15.32 13.66
N TYR A 54 1.38 14.02 13.66
CA TYR A 54 1.21 13.23 12.46
C TYR A 54 0.22 12.08 12.67
N TYR A 55 -0.43 11.68 11.58
CA TYR A 55 -1.27 10.50 11.45
C TYR A 55 -0.71 9.58 10.39
N PHE A 56 -0.74 8.28 10.68
CA PHE A 56 -0.33 7.23 9.75
C PHE A 56 -1.57 6.52 9.22
N LEU A 57 -1.62 6.30 7.91
CA LEU A 57 -2.70 5.62 7.22
C LEU A 57 -2.10 4.55 6.31
N ASP A 58 -2.66 3.34 6.36
CA ASP A 58 -2.24 2.19 5.56
C ASP A 58 -3.27 1.94 4.44
N GLY A 59 -2.83 1.86 3.19
CA GLY A 59 -3.69 1.47 2.08
C GLY A 59 -4.13 0.01 2.21
N TYR A 60 -5.45 -0.25 2.21
CA TYR A 60 -5.97 -1.61 2.35
C TYR A 60 -5.58 -2.48 1.15
N SER A 61 -4.71 -3.48 1.35
CA SER A 61 -4.26 -4.34 0.26
C SER A 61 -3.79 -3.54 -0.96
N GLY A 62 -3.01 -2.46 -0.74
CA GLY A 62 -2.80 -1.36 -1.70
C GLY A 62 -2.63 -1.79 -3.15
N TYR A 63 -1.69 -2.70 -3.45
CA TYR A 63 -1.47 -3.17 -4.83
C TYR A 63 -2.73 -3.72 -5.52
N PHE A 64 -3.61 -4.44 -4.82
CA PHE A 64 -4.84 -5.00 -5.40
C PHE A 64 -5.89 -3.94 -5.76
N GLN A 65 -5.70 -2.68 -5.38
CA GLN A 65 -6.58 -1.59 -5.77
C GLN A 65 -6.34 -1.13 -7.20
N ILE A 66 -5.15 -1.37 -7.77
CA ILE A 66 -4.81 -0.91 -9.13
C ILE A 66 -5.19 -1.98 -10.16
N GLU A 67 -5.92 -1.58 -11.20
CA GLU A 67 -6.25 -2.44 -12.33
C GLU A 67 -5.06 -2.69 -13.26
N ILE A 68 -4.91 -3.94 -13.68
CA ILE A 68 -3.95 -4.31 -14.72
C ILE A 68 -4.62 -4.05 -16.07
N ALA A 69 -3.90 -3.39 -16.98
CA ALA A 69 -4.33 -3.19 -18.36
C ALA A 69 -4.75 -4.53 -18.99
N VAL A 70 -5.88 -4.54 -19.72
CA VAL A 70 -6.47 -5.78 -20.27
C VAL A 70 -5.47 -6.60 -21.10
N ALA A 71 -4.59 -5.93 -21.86
CA ALA A 71 -3.55 -6.56 -22.66
C ALA A 71 -2.42 -7.23 -21.84
N ASP A 72 -2.26 -6.87 -20.57
CA ASP A 72 -1.20 -7.38 -19.69
C ASP A 72 -1.73 -8.42 -18.68
N GLN A 73 -3.04 -8.59 -18.54
CA GLN A 73 -3.64 -9.56 -17.61
C GLN A 73 -3.19 -10.99 -17.89
N GLU A 74 -3.09 -11.39 -19.17
CA GLU A 74 -2.63 -12.72 -19.58
C GLU A 74 -1.20 -13.03 -19.11
N LYS A 75 -0.36 -12.01 -18.93
CA LYS A 75 1.03 -12.17 -18.46
C LYS A 75 1.10 -12.55 -16.98
N THR A 76 0.04 -12.26 -16.23
CA THR A 76 -0.08 -12.59 -14.80
C THR A 76 -0.71 -13.95 -14.55
N THR A 77 -0.91 -14.75 -15.60
CA THR A 77 -1.51 -16.08 -15.50
C THR A 77 -0.70 -17.01 -14.60
N PHE A 78 -1.41 -17.80 -13.80
CA PHE A 78 -0.85 -18.82 -12.95
C PHE A 78 -1.71 -20.07 -12.97
N THR A 79 -1.07 -21.23 -12.83
CA THR A 79 -1.74 -22.53 -12.87
C THR A 79 -1.96 -23.03 -11.46
N CYS A 80 -3.22 -23.32 -11.14
CA CYS A 80 -3.61 -24.09 -9.96
C CYS A 80 -3.87 -25.54 -10.38
N PRO A 81 -3.93 -26.50 -9.43
CA PRO A 81 -4.23 -27.91 -9.74
C PRO A 81 -5.52 -28.15 -10.54
N PHE A 82 -6.47 -27.22 -10.47
CA PHE A 82 -7.76 -27.32 -11.13
C PHE A 82 -7.79 -26.58 -12.47
N GLU A 83 -7.32 -25.33 -12.53
CA GLU A 83 -7.41 -24.47 -13.71
C GLU A 83 -6.30 -23.40 -13.72
N THR A 84 -6.19 -22.68 -14.83
CA THR A 84 -5.32 -21.50 -14.97
C THR A 84 -6.13 -20.23 -14.76
N TYR A 85 -5.66 -19.36 -13.87
CA TYR A 85 -6.30 -18.08 -13.56
C TYR A 85 -5.38 -16.92 -13.94
N ALA A 86 -5.96 -15.75 -14.18
CA ALA A 86 -5.25 -14.51 -14.43
C ALA A 86 -5.72 -13.44 -13.45
N TYR A 87 -4.81 -12.57 -13.01
CA TYR A 87 -5.19 -11.46 -12.16
C TYR A 87 -5.71 -10.28 -12.98
N ARG A 88 -6.79 -9.66 -12.49
CA ARG A 88 -7.36 -8.41 -13.03
C ARG A 88 -6.77 -7.17 -12.36
N ARG A 89 -6.27 -7.35 -11.14
CA ARG A 89 -5.71 -6.31 -10.28
C ARG A 89 -4.25 -6.63 -9.99
N MET A 90 -3.45 -5.61 -9.74
CA MET A 90 -2.01 -5.76 -9.55
C MET A 90 -1.71 -6.58 -8.30
N THR A 91 -0.73 -7.47 -8.41
CA THR A 91 -0.41 -8.44 -7.36
C THR A 91 1.01 -8.29 -6.85
N PHE A 92 1.22 -8.83 -5.65
CA PHE A 92 2.54 -8.96 -5.08
C PHE A 92 3.44 -9.83 -5.96
N GLY A 93 4.70 -9.43 -6.09
CA GLY A 93 5.72 -10.16 -6.83
C GLY A 93 6.02 -9.61 -8.24
N LEU A 94 5.22 -8.68 -8.77
CA LEU A 94 5.53 -7.98 -10.02
C LEU A 94 6.60 -6.91 -9.81
N CYS A 95 7.60 -6.83 -10.70
CA CYS A 95 8.74 -5.92 -10.52
C CYS A 95 8.38 -4.42 -10.54
N ASN A 96 7.30 -4.06 -11.22
CA ASN A 96 6.86 -2.66 -11.38
C ASN A 96 5.67 -2.31 -10.46
N ALA A 97 5.31 -3.18 -9.51
CA ALA A 97 4.14 -2.94 -8.66
C ALA A 97 4.31 -1.68 -7.81
N SER A 98 5.42 -1.59 -7.06
CA SER A 98 5.73 -0.45 -6.19
C SER A 98 5.88 0.87 -6.96
N THR A 99 6.50 0.84 -8.14
CA THR A 99 6.66 2.06 -8.96
C THR A 99 5.33 2.55 -9.53
N THR A 100 4.48 1.63 -9.98
CA THR A 100 3.13 1.95 -10.46
C THR A 100 2.27 2.52 -9.33
N PHE A 101 2.36 1.90 -8.15
CA PHE A 101 1.62 2.35 -6.98
C PHE A 101 2.06 3.75 -6.53
N GLN A 102 3.37 3.99 -6.42
CA GLN A 102 3.91 5.31 -6.09
C GLN A 102 3.45 6.37 -7.10
N ARG A 103 3.50 6.07 -8.40
CA ARG A 103 3.03 7.01 -9.44
C ARG A 103 1.55 7.32 -9.29
N CYS A 104 0.72 6.32 -8.97
CA CYS A 104 -0.70 6.50 -8.72
C CYS A 104 -0.94 7.42 -7.51
N MET A 105 -0.27 7.15 -6.39
CA MET A 105 -0.38 7.96 -5.17
C MET A 105 0.03 9.41 -5.40
N LEU A 106 1.18 9.63 -6.04
CA LEU A 106 1.63 10.99 -6.39
C LEU A 106 0.67 11.68 -7.36
N SER A 107 0.01 10.94 -8.26
CA SER A 107 -0.99 11.52 -9.15
C SER A 107 -2.28 11.90 -8.42
N ILE A 108 -2.71 11.12 -7.43
CA ILE A 108 -3.93 11.38 -6.65
C ILE A 108 -3.74 12.56 -5.69
N PHE A 109 -2.57 12.62 -5.05
CA PHE A 109 -2.24 13.59 -4.01
C PHE A 109 -1.25 14.67 -4.46
N SER A 110 -1.08 14.87 -5.76
CA SER A 110 -0.07 15.81 -6.33
C SER A 110 -0.13 17.22 -5.75
N ASP A 111 -1.30 17.68 -5.33
CA ASP A 111 -1.56 18.99 -4.74
C ASP A 111 -1.29 19.07 -3.22
N MET A 112 -1.16 17.92 -2.56
CA MET A 112 -1.09 17.76 -1.09
C MET A 112 0.27 17.23 -0.61
N VAL A 113 0.96 16.43 -1.44
CA VAL A 113 2.28 15.87 -1.14
C VAL A 113 3.29 17.01 -0.93
N GLU A 114 4.22 16.81 -0.01
CA GLU A 114 5.22 17.80 0.46
C GLU A 114 4.67 19.02 1.20
N ARG A 115 3.34 19.11 1.39
CA ARG A 115 2.69 20.25 2.07
C ARG A 115 1.98 19.84 3.34
N ILE A 116 1.08 18.87 3.22
CA ILE A 116 0.25 18.39 4.34
C ILE A 116 0.40 16.90 4.57
N MET A 117 0.96 16.19 3.59
CA MET A 117 1.15 14.76 3.64
C MET A 117 2.37 14.30 2.84
N GLU A 118 2.81 13.07 3.09
CA GLU A 118 3.78 12.32 2.32
C GLU A 118 3.23 10.92 2.03
N ALA A 119 3.50 10.40 0.83
CA ALA A 119 3.09 9.06 0.43
C ALA A 119 4.31 8.23 0.04
N PHE A 120 4.46 7.06 0.64
CA PHE A 120 5.51 6.10 0.32
C PHE A 120 4.92 4.72 0.12
N MET A 121 4.81 4.29 -1.13
CA MET A 121 4.07 3.08 -1.50
C MET A 121 2.68 3.09 -0.85
N ASP A 122 2.35 2.06 -0.07
CA ASP A 122 1.06 1.87 0.62
C ASP A 122 0.89 2.75 1.87
N ASP A 123 1.96 3.41 2.33
CA ASP A 123 1.99 4.19 3.57
C ASP A 123 1.73 5.68 3.28
N ILE A 124 0.71 6.23 3.92
CA ILE A 124 0.33 7.64 3.82
C ILE A 124 0.54 8.28 5.18
N THR A 125 1.36 9.32 5.24
CA THR A 125 1.60 10.09 6.46
C THR A 125 1.06 11.49 6.29
N VAL A 126 0.14 11.90 7.16
CA VAL A 126 -0.42 13.26 7.21
C VAL A 126 0.18 13.97 8.40
N TYR A 127 0.58 15.22 8.26
CA TYR A 127 1.22 15.99 9.34
C TYR A 127 0.70 17.42 9.44
N GLY A 128 0.98 18.06 10.57
CA GLY A 128 0.60 19.45 10.84
C GLY A 128 1.45 20.07 11.95
N SER A 129 1.49 21.40 11.99
CA SER A 129 2.24 22.14 13.02
C SER A 129 1.49 22.22 14.36
N ALA A 130 0.17 22.09 14.32
CA ALA A 130 -0.72 22.00 15.47
C ALA A 130 -1.70 20.83 15.32
N PHE A 131 -2.28 20.38 16.44
CA PHE A 131 -3.25 19.28 16.45
C PHE A 131 -4.48 19.58 15.59
N ASP A 132 -5.07 20.77 15.74
CA ASP A 132 -6.26 21.18 14.99
C ASP A 132 -5.98 21.27 13.48
N GLU A 133 -4.80 21.77 13.10
CA GLU A 133 -4.38 21.81 11.70
C GLU A 133 -4.20 20.40 11.12
N CYS A 134 -3.59 19.49 11.91
CA CYS A 134 -3.39 18.11 11.50
C CYS A 134 -4.73 17.37 11.29
N LEU A 135 -5.74 17.66 12.10
CA LEU A 135 -7.10 17.12 11.92
C LEU A 135 -7.75 17.64 10.63
N VAL A 136 -7.62 18.93 10.32
CA VAL A 136 -8.14 19.50 9.07
C VAL A 136 -7.43 18.88 7.86
N ASN A 137 -6.10 18.72 7.93
CA ASN A 137 -5.32 18.06 6.89
C ASN A 137 -5.76 16.60 6.70
N LEU A 138 -6.01 15.88 7.80
CA LEU A 138 -6.49 14.51 7.77
C LEU A 138 -7.86 14.41 7.09
N GLU A 139 -8.80 15.30 7.43
CA GLU A 139 -10.12 15.33 6.81
C GLU A 139 -10.02 15.53 5.28
N VAL A 140 -9.17 16.45 4.83
CA VAL A 140 -8.93 16.70 3.41
C VAL A 140 -8.37 15.46 2.69
N VAL A 141 -7.40 14.78 3.31
CA VAL A 141 -6.79 13.56 2.74
C VAL A 141 -7.81 12.43 2.69
N LEU A 142 -8.60 12.22 3.75
CA LEU A 142 -9.64 11.18 3.79
C LEU A 142 -10.74 11.44 2.75
N ASN A 143 -11.16 12.69 2.57
CA ASN A 143 -12.12 13.05 1.53
C ASN A 143 -11.58 12.72 0.13
N ARG A 144 -10.29 13.01 -0.13
CA ARG A 144 -9.65 12.65 -1.41
C ARG A 144 -9.57 11.13 -1.62
N CYS A 145 -9.35 10.35 -0.55
CA CYS A 145 -9.40 8.89 -0.64
C CYS A 145 -10.79 8.39 -1.07
N ILE A 146 -11.86 8.95 -0.48
CA ILE A 146 -13.24 8.63 -0.82
C ILE A 146 -13.55 9.00 -2.28
N GLU A 147 -13.12 10.19 -2.73
CA GLU A 147 -13.32 10.65 -4.12
C GLU A 147 -12.64 9.77 -5.17
N LYS A 148 -11.56 9.08 -4.80
CA LYS A 148 -10.75 8.24 -5.71
C LYS A 148 -10.95 6.75 -5.50
N ASP A 149 -11.93 6.35 -4.69
CA ASP A 149 -12.20 4.96 -4.31
C ASP A 149 -10.95 4.26 -3.75
N LEU A 150 -10.08 5.01 -3.06
CA LEU A 150 -8.90 4.48 -2.39
C LEU A 150 -9.32 3.95 -1.01
N VAL A 151 -9.21 2.65 -0.82
CA VAL A 151 -9.62 1.98 0.42
C VAL A 151 -8.46 2.00 1.42
N LEU A 152 -8.71 2.48 2.63
CA LEU A 152 -7.75 2.47 3.72
C LEU A 152 -8.06 1.34 4.70
N ASN A 153 -7.03 0.85 5.38
CA ASN A 153 -7.15 -0.14 6.43
C ASN A 153 -7.59 0.54 7.73
N TRP A 154 -8.64 0.02 8.35
CA TRP A 154 -9.20 0.58 9.59
C TRP A 154 -8.57 -0.04 10.85
N GLU A 155 -7.91 -1.19 10.73
CA GLU A 155 -7.26 -1.88 11.86
C GLU A 155 -5.88 -1.31 12.20
N LYS A 156 -5.33 -0.48 11.31
CA LYS A 156 -3.98 0.07 11.36
C LYS A 156 -3.98 1.59 11.44
#